data_AF-A0A8T3REI2-F1
#
_entry.id   AF-A0A8T3REI2-F1
#
_cell.length_a   1.000
_cell.length_b   1.000
_cell.length_c   1.000
_cell.angle_alpha   90.00
_cell.angle_beta   90.00
_cell.angle_gamma   90.00
#
_symmetry.space_group_name_H-M   'P 1'
#
loop_
_entity.id
_entity.type
_entity.pdbx_description
1 polymer ?
#
loop_
_entity_poly.entity_id
_entity_poly.type
_entity_poly.pdbx_seq_one_letter_code
_entity_poly.pdbx_strand_id
1 'polypeptide(L)'
;MASWKRTGPQIRGHHSAISAAIALGRSLRTARLRRRLTQDALANKAGVSRSRIGQLETGQGLTASVGLWFTLAEALEHPFRLEFGRDPMEQPVDAGHLAIQELVLRLARGAGYTGSFELPTRPSDPSRSTDVRLLDRRQRRLVLVECWNTFGNLGAAARSSDRKRAEADAVAVALSRDEVPLQVGVCWVIRDTRSNRELLARYPHIIESRFPGSSSAWVRALALGGPLPEEPGLVWSDLNATRVFARRRSGR
;
A
#
# COMPACT_ATOMS: atom_id res chain seq x y z
N MET A 1 -27.93 45.05 15.65
CA MET A 1 -27.40 44.08 14.67
C MET A 1 -26.34 43.24 15.37
N ALA A 2 -26.62 41.96 15.63
CA ALA A 2 -25.68 41.09 16.32
C ALA A 2 -24.47 40.79 15.42
N SER A 3 -23.27 41.17 15.87
CA SER A 3 -22.01 40.79 15.23
C SER A 3 -21.77 39.29 15.48
N TRP A 4 -22.01 38.46 14.46
CA TRP A 4 -21.74 37.03 14.55
C TRP A 4 -20.22 36.83 14.60
N LYS A 5 -19.71 36.40 15.76
CA LYS A 5 -18.29 36.01 15.91
C LYS A 5 -17.99 34.86 14.95
N ARG A 6 -16.86 34.95 14.24
CA ARG A 6 -16.39 33.88 13.34
C ARG A 6 -16.30 32.55 14.09
N THR A 7 -16.82 31.48 13.49
CA THR A 7 -16.77 30.13 14.07
C THR A 7 -15.37 29.54 13.91
N GLY A 8 -15.02 28.57 14.77
CA GLY A 8 -13.74 27.85 14.67
C GLY A 8 -13.44 27.27 13.27
N PRO A 9 -14.42 26.64 12.58
CA PRO A 9 -14.27 26.23 11.19
C PRO A 9 -13.99 27.37 10.20
N GLN A 10 -14.63 28.54 10.36
CA GLN A 10 -14.38 29.69 9.49
C GLN A 10 -12.95 30.21 9.62
N ILE A 11 -12.40 30.24 10.84
CA ILE A 11 -11.01 30.66 11.08
C ILE A 11 -10.02 29.66 10.46
N ARG A 12 -10.20 28.36 10.71
CA ARG A 12 -9.34 27.32 10.15
C ARG A 12 -9.42 27.26 8.62
N GLY A 13 -10.63 27.35 8.06
CA GLY A 13 -10.85 27.39 6.62
C GLY A 13 -10.15 28.57 5.95
N HIS A 14 -10.16 29.75 6.58
CA HIS A 14 -9.43 30.90 6.06
C HIS A 14 -7.91 30.68 6.05
N HIS A 15 -7.34 30.10 7.12
CA HIS A 15 -5.91 29.77 7.16
C HIS A 15 -5.55 28.72 6.08
N SER A 16 -6.33 27.66 5.94
CA SER A 16 -6.13 26.65 4.90
C SER A 16 -6.22 27.23 3.49
N ALA A 17 -7.15 28.16 3.26
CA ALA A 17 -7.29 28.84 1.98
C ALA A 17 -6.08 29.72 1.63
N ILE A 18 -5.49 30.42 2.61
CA ILE A 18 -4.25 31.18 2.43
C ILE A 18 -3.10 30.24 2.04
N SER A 19 -2.92 29.13 2.78
CA SER A 19 -1.88 28.15 2.48
C SER A 19 -2.05 27.52 1.08
N ALA A 20 -3.29 27.20 0.69
CA ALA A 20 -3.60 26.68 -0.64
C ALA A 20 -3.28 27.69 -1.75
N ALA A 21 -3.66 28.96 -1.59
CA ALA A 21 -3.36 30.01 -2.56
C ALA A 21 -1.84 30.21 -2.76
N ILE A 22 -1.05 30.15 -1.69
CA ILE A 22 0.42 30.23 -1.77
C ILE A 22 0.98 29.02 -2.52
N ALA A 23 0.52 27.81 -2.21
CA ALA A 23 0.98 26.59 -2.86
C ALA A 23 0.63 26.57 -4.36
N LEU A 24 -0.60 26.95 -4.71
CA LEU A 24 -1.04 27.08 -6.10
C LEU A 24 -0.23 28.13 -6.86
N GLY A 25 0.03 29.29 -6.26
CA GLY A 25 0.88 30.35 -6.85
C GLY A 25 2.30 29.87 -7.17
N ARG A 26 2.91 29.09 -6.26
CA ARG A 26 4.23 28.48 -6.49
C ARG A 26 4.19 27.48 -7.64
N SER A 27 3.20 26.58 -7.64
CA SER A 27 3.01 25.59 -8.71
C SER A 27 2.79 26.26 -10.08
N LEU A 28 1.99 27.33 -10.13
CA LEU A 28 1.78 28.14 -11.34
C LEU A 28 3.10 28.70 -11.86
N ARG A 29 3.89 29.34 -10.99
CA ARG A 29 5.21 29.90 -11.34
C ARG A 29 6.14 28.82 -11.87
N THR A 30 6.22 27.68 -11.19
CA THR A 30 7.07 26.56 -11.62
C THR A 30 6.63 26.01 -12.98
N ALA A 31 5.33 25.81 -13.19
CA ALA A 31 4.77 25.32 -14.46
C ALA A 31 5.04 26.28 -15.62
N ARG A 32 4.89 27.59 -15.39
CA ARG A 32 5.20 28.64 -16.36
C ARG A 32 6.67 28.66 -16.74
N LEU A 33 7.57 28.62 -15.75
CA LEU A 33 9.02 28.64 -15.99
C LEU A 33 9.51 27.41 -16.75
N ARG A 34 8.97 26.21 -16.47
CA ARG A 34 9.29 24.99 -17.23
C ARG A 34 8.93 25.10 -18.71
N ARG A 35 7.90 25.88 -19.03
CA ARG A 35 7.45 26.18 -20.40
C ARG A 35 8.10 27.41 -21.00
N ARG A 36 9.08 28.00 -20.29
CA ARG A 36 9.83 29.18 -20.71
C ARG A 36 8.93 30.38 -21.06
N LEU A 37 7.77 30.48 -20.42
CA LEU A 37 6.83 31.58 -20.63
C LEU A 37 7.16 32.74 -19.68
N THR A 38 7.09 33.97 -20.18
CA THR A 38 7.06 35.16 -19.33
C THR A 38 5.69 35.28 -18.66
N GLN A 39 5.59 36.09 -17.59
CA GLN A 39 4.28 36.38 -16.98
C GLN A 39 3.33 37.03 -17.98
N ASP A 40 3.85 37.89 -18.86
CA ASP A 40 3.08 38.57 -19.89
C ASP A 40 2.54 37.59 -20.95
N ALA A 41 3.38 36.65 -21.40
CA ALA A 41 2.95 35.62 -22.34
C ALA A 41 1.85 34.71 -21.76
N LEU A 42 1.96 34.32 -20.49
CA LEU A 42 0.90 33.56 -19.83
C LEU A 42 -0.38 34.38 -19.65
N ALA A 43 -0.24 35.66 -19.30
CA ALA A 43 -1.36 36.57 -19.13
C ALA A 43 -2.17 36.72 -20.43
N ASN A 44 -1.48 36.91 -21.55
CA ASN A 44 -2.09 37.00 -22.88
C ASN A 44 -2.79 35.69 -23.28
N LYS A 45 -2.16 34.53 -23.02
CA LYS A 45 -2.78 33.22 -23.28
C LYS A 45 -4.04 32.97 -22.44
N ALA A 46 -4.06 33.44 -21.20
CA ALA A 46 -5.16 33.23 -20.27
C ALA A 46 -6.21 34.36 -20.25
N GLY A 47 -6.05 35.40 -21.07
CA GLY A 47 -6.97 36.54 -21.12
C GLY A 47 -7.01 37.38 -19.83
N VAL A 48 -5.89 37.51 -19.13
CA VAL A 48 -5.77 38.29 -17.88
C VAL A 48 -4.63 39.30 -17.95
N SER A 49 -4.50 40.18 -16.96
CA SER A 49 -3.37 41.10 -16.89
C SER A 49 -2.10 40.43 -16.37
N ARG A 50 -0.93 40.90 -16.83
CA ARG A 50 0.37 40.48 -16.26
C ARG A 50 0.44 40.66 -14.74
N SER A 51 -0.11 41.78 -14.24
CA SER A 51 -0.17 42.07 -12.80
C SER A 51 -0.96 40.99 -12.05
N ARG A 52 -2.06 40.48 -12.64
CA ARG A 52 -2.82 39.38 -12.06
C ARG A 52 -1.98 38.12 -11.94
N ILE A 53 -1.19 37.77 -12.96
CA ILE A 53 -0.25 36.64 -12.87
C ILE A 53 0.77 36.85 -11.74
N GLY A 54 1.33 38.06 -11.61
CA GLY A 54 2.25 38.40 -10.52
C GLY A 54 1.65 38.26 -9.12
N GLN A 55 0.39 38.68 -8.94
CA GLN A 55 -0.34 38.51 -7.67
C GLN A 55 -0.57 37.03 -7.34
N LEU A 56 -0.99 36.23 -8.32
CA LEU A 56 -1.21 34.80 -8.12
C LEU A 56 0.09 34.09 -7.73
N GLU A 57 1.19 34.36 -8.44
CA GLU A 57 2.48 33.72 -8.18
C GLU A 57 3.12 34.10 -6.83
N THR A 58 2.73 35.25 -6.26
CA THR A 58 3.18 35.70 -4.94
C THR A 58 2.23 35.28 -3.80
N GLY A 59 1.22 34.46 -4.09
CA GLY A 59 0.30 33.92 -3.09
C GLY A 59 -0.86 34.85 -2.74
N GLN A 60 -1.07 35.93 -3.48
CA GLN A 60 -2.20 36.85 -3.34
C GLN A 60 -3.45 36.36 -4.12
N GLY A 61 -3.48 35.08 -4.50
CA GLY A 61 -4.57 34.46 -5.27
C GLY A 61 -5.77 33.98 -4.46
N LEU A 62 -5.92 34.40 -3.21
CA LEU A 62 -7.01 33.94 -2.34
C LEU A 62 -8.41 34.22 -2.92
N THR A 63 -8.55 35.33 -3.64
CA THR A 63 -9.81 35.75 -4.29
C THR A 63 -9.89 35.32 -5.75
N ALA A 64 -8.93 34.54 -6.25
CA ALA A 64 -8.99 33.99 -7.59
C ALA A 64 -10.09 32.94 -7.65
N SER A 65 -10.95 33.04 -8.67
CA SER A 65 -11.98 32.04 -8.89
C SER A 65 -11.34 30.70 -9.27
N VAL A 66 -12.02 29.61 -8.94
CA VAL A 66 -11.65 28.26 -9.40
C VAL A 66 -11.57 28.23 -10.94
N GLY A 67 -12.50 28.90 -11.62
CA GLY A 67 -12.48 29.04 -13.08
C GLY A 67 -11.18 29.63 -13.63
N LEU A 68 -10.64 30.68 -12.99
CA LEU A 68 -9.36 31.26 -13.40
C LEU A 68 -8.19 30.27 -13.26
N TRP A 69 -8.18 29.42 -12.23
CA TRP A 69 -7.14 28.39 -12.09
C TRP A 69 -7.22 27.34 -13.19
N PHE A 70 -8.43 26.93 -13.60
CA PHE A 70 -8.61 26.06 -14.78
C PHE A 70 -8.17 26.74 -16.08
N THR A 71 -8.53 28.01 -16.31
CA THR A 71 -8.07 28.77 -17.49
C THR A 71 -6.55 28.84 -17.56
N LEU A 72 -5.87 29.10 -16.44
CA LEU A 72 -4.41 29.13 -16.38
C LEU A 72 -3.78 27.76 -16.61
N ALA A 73 -4.42 26.70 -16.13
CA ALA A 73 -3.98 25.33 -16.35
C ALA A 73 -4.06 24.93 -17.82
N GLU A 74 -5.17 25.26 -18.50
CA GLU A 74 -5.35 25.08 -19.95
C GLU A 74 -4.36 25.92 -20.75
N ALA A 75 -4.17 27.20 -20.39
CA ALA A 75 -3.17 28.08 -21.03
C ALA A 75 -1.73 27.56 -20.88
N LEU A 76 -1.49 26.74 -19.85
CA LEU A 76 -0.23 26.05 -19.62
C LEU A 76 -0.24 24.62 -20.17
N GLU A 77 -1.32 24.07 -20.71
CA GLU A 77 -1.40 22.64 -21.05
C GLU A 77 -0.90 21.77 -19.88
N HIS A 78 -1.35 22.10 -18.67
CA HIS A 78 -0.98 21.42 -17.43
C HIS A 78 -2.26 20.92 -16.77
N PRO A 79 -2.40 19.60 -16.51
CA PRO A 79 -3.57 19.09 -15.80
C PRO A 79 -3.72 19.79 -14.44
N PHE A 80 -4.91 20.30 -14.15
CA PHE A 80 -5.28 20.86 -12.86
C PHE A 80 -6.52 20.15 -12.33
N ARG A 81 -6.50 19.82 -11.04
CA ARG A 81 -7.61 19.13 -10.37
C ARG A 81 -7.89 19.84 -9.05
N LEU A 82 -9.18 20.04 -8.78
CA LEU A 82 -9.68 20.53 -7.52
C LEU A 82 -10.55 19.43 -6.90
N GLU A 83 -10.05 18.84 -5.83
CA GLU A 83 -10.66 17.72 -5.14
C GLU A 83 -10.67 18.03 -3.64
N PHE A 84 -11.61 17.46 -2.89
CA PHE A 84 -11.49 17.48 -1.44
C PHE A 84 -10.24 16.70 -1.02
N GLY A 85 -9.58 17.16 0.04
CA GLY A 85 -8.53 16.37 0.66
C GLY A 85 -9.08 15.01 1.10
N ARG A 86 -8.19 14.02 1.24
CA ARG A 86 -8.55 12.67 1.66
C ARG A 86 -9.45 12.72 2.90
N ASP A 87 -10.57 12.01 2.85
CA ASP A 87 -11.44 11.87 4.01
C ASP A 87 -10.68 11.06 5.07
N PRO A 88 -10.46 11.59 6.29
CA PRO A 88 -9.81 10.84 7.36
C PRO A 88 -10.60 9.59 7.79
N MET A 89 -11.88 9.49 7.41
CA MET A 89 -12.70 8.27 7.59
C MET A 89 -12.51 7.24 6.47
N GLU A 90 -11.87 7.61 5.36
CA GLU A 90 -11.60 6.72 4.23
C GLU A 90 -10.37 5.85 4.54
N GLN A 91 -10.61 4.53 4.58
CA GLN A 91 -9.56 3.54 4.83
C GLN A 91 -8.43 3.68 3.79
N PRO A 92 -7.17 3.33 4.14
CA PRO A 92 -6.08 3.22 3.17
C PRO A 92 -6.48 2.45 1.91
N VAL A 93 -5.94 2.83 0.74
CA VAL A 93 -6.20 2.15 -0.55
C VAL A 93 -5.87 0.65 -0.46
N ASP A 94 -4.94 0.29 0.41
CA ASP A 94 -4.46 -1.06 0.73
C ASP A 94 -5.02 -1.61 2.05
N ALA A 95 -6.07 -1.03 2.63
CA ALA A 95 -6.57 -1.41 3.95
C ALA A 95 -6.94 -2.90 4.06
N GLY A 96 -7.48 -3.51 3.01
CA GLY A 96 -7.75 -4.95 2.98
C GLY A 96 -6.48 -5.79 3.02
N HIS A 97 -5.37 -5.30 2.44
CA HIS A 97 -4.05 -5.94 2.49
C HIS A 97 -3.42 -5.77 3.88
N LEU A 98 -3.41 -4.54 4.40
CA LEU A 98 -2.93 -4.21 5.75
C LEU A 98 -3.67 -4.99 6.84
N ALA A 99 -4.99 -5.17 6.71
CA ALA A 99 -5.77 -5.93 7.67
C ALA A 99 -5.36 -7.42 7.74
N ILE A 100 -4.98 -8.02 6.60
CA ILE A 100 -4.48 -9.41 6.58
C ILE A 100 -3.09 -9.47 7.20
N GLN A 101 -2.21 -8.51 6.92
CA GLN A 101 -0.88 -8.44 7.53
C GLN A 101 -0.97 -8.30 9.06
N GLU A 102 -1.85 -7.42 9.54
CA GLU A 102 -2.14 -7.24 10.98
C GLU A 102 -2.70 -8.51 11.62
N LEU A 103 -3.64 -9.20 10.93
CA LEU A 103 -4.14 -10.51 11.37
C LEU A 103 -2.99 -11.51 11.56
N VAL A 104 -2.11 -11.65 10.57
CA VAL A 104 -1.00 -12.60 10.62
C VAL A 104 -0.05 -12.27 11.77
N LEU A 105 0.31 -10.99 11.95
CA LEU A 105 1.19 -10.54 13.03
C LEU A 105 0.56 -10.79 14.41
N ARG A 106 -0.73 -10.51 14.57
CA ARG A 106 -1.49 -10.77 15.81
C ARG A 106 -1.52 -12.26 16.14
N LEU A 107 -1.84 -13.10 15.17
CA LEU A 107 -1.85 -14.56 15.33
C LEU A 107 -0.45 -15.08 15.67
N ALA A 108 0.57 -14.63 14.96
CA ALA A 108 1.95 -15.02 15.21
C ALA A 108 2.44 -14.67 16.62
N ARG A 109 2.09 -13.48 17.10
CA ARG A 109 2.38 -13.07 18.49
C ARG A 109 1.71 -14.01 19.49
N GLY A 110 0.44 -14.36 19.28
CA GLY A 110 -0.28 -15.32 20.13
C GLY A 110 0.30 -16.73 20.08
N ALA A 111 0.81 -17.16 18.92
CA ALA A 111 1.45 -18.45 18.69
C ALA A 111 2.92 -18.52 19.17
N GLY A 112 3.50 -17.40 19.60
CA GLY A 112 4.88 -17.34 20.12
C GLY A 112 5.96 -17.19 19.06
N TYR A 113 5.62 -16.76 17.84
CA TYR A 113 6.59 -16.43 16.79
C TYR A 113 6.99 -14.94 16.86
N THR A 114 8.20 -14.63 16.43
CA THR A 114 8.60 -13.23 16.23
C THR A 114 8.18 -12.79 14.83
N GLY A 115 7.13 -11.96 14.75
CA GLY A 115 6.66 -11.37 13.50
C GLY A 115 7.35 -10.04 13.19
N SER A 116 7.53 -9.71 11.90
CA SER A 116 7.70 -8.30 11.51
C SER A 116 6.98 -7.98 10.22
N PHE A 117 6.55 -6.73 10.13
CA PHE A 117 6.04 -6.08 8.93
C PHE A 117 7.20 -5.77 7.99
N GLU A 118 7.01 -5.96 6.68
CA GLU A 118 7.91 -5.57 5.59
C GLU A 118 9.40 -5.82 5.85
N LEU A 119 9.85 -7.05 5.60
CA LEU A 119 11.27 -7.35 5.56
C LEU A 119 11.82 -7.05 4.17
N PRO A 120 12.80 -6.14 4.00
CA PRO A 120 13.54 -6.03 2.76
C PRO A 120 14.25 -7.36 2.51
N THR A 121 13.82 -8.11 1.49
CA THR A 121 14.51 -9.36 1.11
C THR A 121 15.83 -9.05 0.41
N ARG A 122 15.99 -7.81 -0.07
CA ARG A 122 17.23 -7.30 -0.64
C ARG A 122 17.53 -5.89 -0.08
N PRO A 123 18.51 -5.74 0.82
CA PRO A 123 18.84 -4.43 1.40
C PRO A 123 19.24 -3.36 0.37
N SER A 124 19.77 -3.77 -0.79
CA SER A 124 20.14 -2.88 -1.90
C SER A 124 18.96 -2.43 -2.77
N ASP A 125 17.76 -2.97 -2.58
CA ASP A 125 16.55 -2.59 -3.30
C ASP A 125 15.32 -2.67 -2.36
N PRO A 126 15.02 -1.60 -1.60
CA PRO A 126 13.95 -1.57 -0.62
C PRO A 126 12.54 -1.79 -1.20
N SER A 127 12.38 -1.69 -2.53
CA SER A 127 11.12 -2.02 -3.21
C SER A 127 10.82 -3.53 -3.21
N ARG A 128 11.77 -4.35 -2.77
CA ARG A 128 11.64 -5.80 -2.63
C ARG A 128 11.48 -6.17 -1.16
N SER A 129 10.22 -6.21 -0.73
CA SER A 129 9.84 -6.64 0.61
C SER A 129 8.87 -7.82 0.59
N THR A 130 8.95 -8.66 1.61
CA THR A 130 7.89 -9.61 1.96
C THR A 130 6.92 -8.93 2.90
N ASP A 131 5.61 -9.16 2.72
CA ASP A 131 4.56 -8.53 3.52
C ASP A 131 4.75 -8.74 5.03
N VAL A 132 4.87 -10.01 5.45
CA VAL A 132 5.11 -10.40 6.83
C VAL A 132 6.15 -11.50 6.90
N ARG A 133 7.12 -11.38 7.82
CA ARG A 133 7.99 -12.51 8.19
C ARG A 133 7.60 -13.06 9.55
N LEU A 134 7.70 -14.37 9.70
CA LEU A 134 7.58 -15.06 10.99
C LEU A 134 8.88 -15.81 11.27
N LEU A 135 9.47 -15.57 12.43
CA LEU A 135 10.66 -16.27 12.90
C LEU A 135 10.31 -17.17 14.07
N ASP A 136 10.55 -18.47 13.89
CA ASP A 136 10.54 -19.47 14.95
C ASP A 136 11.98 -19.91 15.23
N ARG A 137 12.58 -19.37 16.30
CA ARG A 137 13.93 -19.76 16.72
C ARG A 137 14.00 -21.17 17.30
N ARG A 138 12.90 -21.69 17.86
CA ARG A 138 12.87 -23.03 18.48
C ARG A 138 13.02 -24.11 17.42
N GLN A 139 12.45 -23.87 16.24
CA GLN A 139 12.50 -24.79 15.10
C GLN A 139 13.46 -24.35 14.00
N ARG A 140 14.18 -23.24 14.22
CA ARG A 140 15.10 -22.64 13.24
C ARG A 140 14.43 -22.35 11.89
N ARG A 141 13.25 -21.74 11.91
CA ARG A 141 12.46 -21.46 10.70
C ARG A 141 12.20 -19.98 10.50
N LEU A 142 12.35 -19.56 9.25
CA LEU A 142 11.92 -18.26 8.76
C LEU A 142 10.80 -18.49 7.76
N VAL A 143 9.61 -17.95 8.00
CA VAL A 143 8.49 -18.05 7.05
C VAL A 143 8.21 -16.69 6.46
N LEU A 144 8.15 -16.65 5.13
CA LEU A 144 7.64 -15.52 4.36
C LEU A 144 6.14 -15.70 4.19
N VAL A 145 5.36 -14.78 4.73
CA VAL A 145 3.91 -14.76 4.57
C VAL A 145 3.55 -13.65 3.59
N GLU A 146 2.96 -14.04 2.46
CA GLU A 146 2.47 -13.11 1.44
C GLU A 146 0.95 -12.99 1.57
N CYS A 147 0.47 -11.77 1.74
CA CYS A 147 -0.94 -11.46 1.94
C CYS A 147 -1.56 -11.08 0.59
N TRP A 148 -2.75 -11.58 0.29
CA TRP A 148 -3.39 -11.33 -1.00
C TRP A 148 -4.83 -10.89 -0.81
N ASN A 149 -5.07 -9.58 -0.95
CA ASN A 149 -6.44 -9.06 -1.02
C ASN A 149 -7.11 -9.45 -2.35
N THR A 150 -6.39 -9.27 -3.47
CA THR A 150 -6.84 -9.60 -4.84
C THR A 150 -5.65 -10.02 -5.70
N PHE A 151 -5.87 -10.86 -6.71
CA PHE A 151 -4.84 -11.19 -7.70
C PHE A 151 -5.07 -10.44 -9.02
N GLY A 152 -4.09 -9.63 -9.43
CA GLY A 152 -4.04 -9.10 -10.80
C GLY A 152 -3.43 -10.12 -11.78
N ASN A 153 -2.34 -10.78 -11.37
CA ASN A 153 -1.64 -11.78 -12.18
C ASN A 153 -1.05 -12.89 -11.28
N LEU A 154 -1.66 -14.07 -11.30
CA LEU A 154 -1.27 -15.21 -10.46
C LEU A 154 0.15 -15.71 -10.76
N GLY A 155 0.57 -15.73 -12.03
CA GLY A 155 1.92 -16.17 -12.41
C GLY A 155 3.00 -15.17 -12.00
N ALA A 156 2.72 -13.87 -12.06
CA ALA A 156 3.61 -12.84 -11.54
C ALA A 156 3.72 -12.92 -10.01
N ALA A 157 2.60 -13.15 -9.31
CA ALA A 157 2.57 -13.37 -7.86
C ALA A 157 3.45 -14.56 -7.45
N ALA A 158 3.31 -15.70 -8.13
CA ALA A 158 4.11 -16.90 -7.87
C ALA A 158 5.61 -16.66 -8.07
N ARG A 159 6.00 -16.07 -9.21
CA ARG A 159 7.41 -15.73 -9.50
C ARG A 159 7.98 -14.72 -8.50
N SER A 160 7.17 -13.75 -8.07
CA SER A 160 7.58 -12.80 -7.04
C SER A 160 7.88 -13.51 -5.72
N SER A 161 7.02 -14.45 -5.30
CA SER A 161 7.24 -15.25 -4.09
C SER A 161 8.48 -16.16 -4.20
N ASP A 162 8.73 -16.77 -5.36
CA ASP A 162 9.94 -17.58 -5.60
C ASP A 162 11.21 -16.78 -5.42
N ARG A 163 11.25 -15.60 -6.05
CA ARG A 163 12.36 -14.68 -5.95
C ARG A 163 12.58 -14.25 -4.50
N LYS A 164 11.51 -13.86 -3.78
CA LYS A 164 11.61 -13.46 -2.37
C LYS A 164 12.11 -14.60 -1.49
N ARG A 165 11.69 -15.84 -1.74
CA ARG A 165 12.21 -17.02 -1.04
C ARG A 165 13.71 -17.19 -1.25
N ALA A 166 14.17 -17.15 -2.50
CA ALA A 166 15.59 -17.27 -2.83
C ALA A 166 16.42 -16.11 -2.25
N GLU A 167 15.88 -14.89 -2.22
CA GLU A 167 16.52 -13.73 -1.59
C GLU A 167 16.57 -13.88 -0.04
N ALA A 168 15.53 -14.48 0.56
CA ALA A 168 15.46 -14.70 2.00
C ALA A 168 16.44 -15.77 2.52
N ASP A 169 16.96 -16.66 1.68
CA ASP A 169 18.02 -17.60 2.08
C ASP A 169 19.27 -16.84 2.56
N ALA A 170 19.61 -15.73 1.91
CA ALA A 170 20.72 -14.86 2.36
C ALA A 170 20.40 -14.17 3.70
N VAL A 171 19.14 -13.77 3.89
CA VAL A 171 18.69 -13.17 5.17
C VAL A 171 18.67 -14.22 6.29
N ALA A 172 18.31 -15.46 5.98
CA ALA A 172 18.28 -16.57 6.93
C ALA A 172 19.66 -16.87 7.51
N VAL A 173 20.72 -16.81 6.69
CA VAL A 173 22.12 -16.92 7.12
C VAL A 173 22.51 -15.76 8.03
N ALA A 174 22.20 -14.51 7.64
CA ALA A 174 22.52 -13.35 8.47
C ALA A 174 21.80 -13.38 9.84
N LEU A 175 20.58 -13.91 9.89
CA LEU A 175 19.81 -14.05 11.13
C LEU A 175 20.25 -15.22 12.01
N SER A 176 20.91 -16.23 11.44
CA SER A 176 21.39 -17.42 12.19
C SER A 176 22.68 -17.18 12.98
N ARG A 177 23.38 -16.05 12.77
CA ARG A 177 24.59 -15.65 13.53
C ARG A 177 25.63 -16.78 13.64
N ASP A 178 26.03 -17.33 12.49
CA ASP A 178 27.02 -18.42 12.35
C ASP A 178 26.60 -19.80 12.89
N GLU A 179 25.33 -19.96 13.28
CA GLU A 179 24.74 -21.28 13.47
C GLU A 179 24.15 -21.84 12.15
N VAL A 180 23.65 -23.09 12.19
CA VAL A 180 22.97 -23.76 11.07
C VAL A 180 21.90 -22.84 10.44
N PRO A 181 21.90 -22.59 9.11
CA PRO A 181 20.97 -21.67 8.49
C PRO A 181 19.50 -21.97 8.82
N LEU A 182 18.68 -20.92 8.96
CA LEU A 182 17.23 -21.09 9.16
C LEU A 182 16.61 -21.69 7.90
N GLN A 183 15.69 -22.63 8.05
CA GLN A 183 14.91 -23.13 6.93
C GLN A 183 13.85 -22.11 6.51
N VAL A 184 13.86 -21.73 5.22
CA VAL A 184 12.91 -20.75 4.67
C VAL A 184 11.64 -21.44 4.16
N GLY A 185 10.50 -21.10 4.76
CA GLY A 185 9.17 -21.49 4.33
C GLY A 185 8.40 -20.35 3.67
N VAL A 186 7.34 -20.67 2.94
CA VAL A 186 6.43 -19.67 2.32
C VAL A 186 4.98 -20.05 2.61
N CYS A 187 4.17 -19.07 2.97
CA CYS A 187 2.73 -19.23 3.12
C CYS A 187 1.99 -18.08 2.44
N TRP A 188 0.96 -18.38 1.67
CA TRP A 188 0.03 -17.38 1.15
C TRP A 188 -1.21 -17.30 2.04
N VAL A 189 -1.57 -16.09 2.45
CA VAL A 189 -2.81 -15.79 3.17
C VAL A 189 -3.70 -14.96 2.24
N ILE A 190 -4.77 -15.57 1.75
CA ILE A 190 -5.60 -14.99 0.70
C ILE A 190 -6.94 -14.58 1.29
N ARG A 191 -7.43 -13.39 0.95
CA ARG A 191 -8.78 -12.95 1.34
C ARG A 191 -9.83 -13.83 0.68
N ASP A 192 -10.81 -14.26 1.48
CA ASP A 192 -11.90 -15.11 1.04
C ASP A 192 -12.98 -14.36 0.25
N THR A 193 -12.62 -13.88 -0.93
CA THR A 193 -13.56 -13.28 -1.87
C THR A 193 -14.02 -14.32 -2.90
N ARG A 194 -15.22 -14.13 -3.43
CA ARG A 194 -15.75 -14.94 -4.55
C ARG A 194 -14.76 -14.99 -5.72
N SER A 195 -14.22 -13.83 -6.12
CA SER A 195 -13.25 -13.73 -7.21
C SER A 195 -11.98 -14.54 -6.95
N ASN A 196 -11.42 -14.49 -5.73
CA ASN A 196 -10.23 -15.27 -5.40
C ASN A 196 -10.52 -16.77 -5.40
N ARG A 197 -11.69 -17.20 -4.87
CA ARG A 197 -12.11 -18.60 -4.92
C ARG A 197 -12.23 -19.12 -6.36
N GLU A 198 -12.93 -18.38 -7.21
CA GLU A 198 -13.11 -18.73 -8.63
C GLU A 198 -11.77 -18.79 -9.37
N LEU A 199 -10.86 -17.86 -9.09
CA LEU A 199 -9.53 -17.86 -9.70
C LEU A 199 -8.72 -19.09 -9.30
N LEU A 200 -8.65 -19.43 -8.01
CA LEU A 200 -7.88 -20.60 -7.56
C LEU A 200 -8.52 -21.92 -8.06
N ALA A 201 -9.85 -22.00 -8.08
CA ALA A 201 -10.58 -23.15 -8.60
C ALA A 201 -10.36 -23.38 -10.10
N ARG A 202 -10.07 -22.32 -10.86
CA ARG A 202 -9.75 -22.40 -12.30
C ARG A 202 -8.38 -23.02 -12.57
N TYR A 203 -7.45 -22.95 -11.61
CA TYR A 203 -6.05 -23.39 -11.79
C TYR A 203 -5.59 -24.36 -10.68
N PRO A 204 -6.31 -25.47 -10.43
CA PRO A 204 -6.04 -26.34 -9.28
C PRO A 204 -4.63 -26.94 -9.31
N HIS A 205 -4.15 -27.42 -10.47
CA HIS A 205 -2.82 -28.04 -10.58
C HIS A 205 -1.67 -27.07 -10.36
N ILE A 206 -1.81 -25.80 -10.77
CA ILE A 206 -0.80 -24.76 -10.49
C ILE A 206 -0.75 -24.50 -8.99
N ILE A 207 -1.91 -24.41 -8.35
CA ILE A 207 -2.00 -24.14 -6.92
C ILE A 207 -1.51 -25.32 -6.08
N GLU A 208 -1.78 -26.55 -6.51
CA GLU A 208 -1.34 -27.76 -5.81
C GLU A 208 0.15 -28.04 -5.96
N SER A 209 0.72 -27.82 -7.15
CA SER A 209 2.17 -27.94 -7.35
C SER A 209 2.92 -26.88 -6.54
N ARG A 210 2.33 -25.68 -6.41
CA ARG A 210 2.95 -24.57 -5.70
C ARG A 210 2.82 -24.65 -4.18
N PHE A 211 1.67 -25.09 -3.71
CA PHE A 211 1.34 -25.18 -2.29
C PHE A 211 0.92 -26.62 -1.95
N PRO A 212 1.89 -27.57 -1.93
CA PRO A 212 1.61 -28.96 -1.60
C PRO A 212 1.25 -29.14 -0.11
N GLY A 213 1.70 -28.20 0.73
CA GLY A 213 1.58 -28.26 2.18
C GLY A 213 0.15 -28.27 2.69
N SER A 214 -0.04 -28.94 3.83
CA SER A 214 -1.35 -29.04 4.48
C SER A 214 -1.85 -27.68 4.97
N SER A 215 -2.88 -27.16 4.32
CA SER A 215 -3.53 -25.91 4.71
C SER A 215 -4.04 -25.94 6.16
N SER A 216 -4.52 -27.09 6.63
CA SER A 216 -4.96 -27.24 8.03
C SER A 216 -3.80 -27.22 9.03
N ALA A 217 -2.63 -27.76 8.66
CA ALA A 217 -1.43 -27.67 9.49
C ALA A 217 -0.95 -26.22 9.58
N TRP A 218 -0.97 -25.48 8.47
CA TRP A 218 -0.66 -24.05 8.44
C TRP A 218 -1.60 -23.23 9.32
N VAL A 219 -2.90 -23.48 9.28
CA VAL A 219 -3.87 -22.81 10.16
C VAL A 219 -3.60 -23.12 11.63
N ARG A 220 -3.34 -24.39 11.98
CA ARG A 220 -3.00 -24.76 13.36
C ARG A 220 -1.74 -24.04 13.84
N ALA A 221 -0.68 -24.05 13.05
CA ALA A 221 0.57 -23.36 13.39
C ALA A 221 0.35 -21.86 13.60
N LEU A 222 -0.31 -21.18 12.65
CA LEU A 222 -0.56 -19.75 12.73
C LEU A 222 -1.50 -19.37 13.88
N ALA A 223 -2.60 -20.10 14.07
CA ALA A 223 -3.66 -19.68 14.99
C ALA A 223 -3.52 -20.21 16.43
N LEU A 224 -2.93 -21.40 16.60
CA LEU A 224 -2.85 -22.08 17.90
C LEU A 224 -1.40 -22.23 18.41
N GLY A 225 -0.41 -21.93 17.56
CA GLY A 225 0.97 -22.28 17.82
C GLY A 225 1.25 -23.76 17.54
N GLY A 226 2.52 -24.06 17.33
CA GLY A 226 3.00 -25.39 16.95
C GLY A 226 4.07 -25.33 15.87
N PRO A 227 4.46 -26.48 15.30
CA PRO A 227 5.45 -26.49 14.24
C PRO A 227 4.95 -25.78 12.98
N LEU A 228 5.75 -24.84 12.46
CA LEU A 228 5.53 -24.30 11.12
C LEU A 228 5.76 -25.43 10.11
N PRO A 229 4.85 -25.67 9.13
CA PRO A 229 5.01 -26.77 8.15
C PRO A 229 6.15 -26.56 7.15
N GLU A 230 6.85 -27.64 6.76
CA GLU A 230 7.97 -27.62 5.81
C GLU A 230 7.54 -27.16 4.42
N GLU A 231 6.49 -27.78 3.92
CA GLU A 231 5.96 -27.51 2.61
C GLU A 231 5.22 -26.15 2.52
N PRO A 232 5.32 -25.46 1.36
CA PRO A 232 4.63 -24.20 1.16
C PRO A 232 3.12 -24.29 1.40
N GLY A 233 2.59 -23.28 2.08
CA GLY A 233 1.21 -23.21 2.53
C GLY A 233 0.33 -22.23 1.77
N LEU A 234 -0.96 -22.52 1.72
CA LEU A 234 -1.98 -21.58 1.32
C LEU A 234 -3.16 -21.69 2.28
N VAL A 235 -3.56 -20.56 2.88
CA VAL A 235 -4.68 -20.45 3.80
C VAL A 235 -5.58 -19.29 3.40
N TRP A 236 -6.83 -19.33 3.85
CA TRP A 236 -7.77 -18.21 3.69
C TRP A 236 -7.77 -17.32 4.92
N SER A 237 -7.93 -16.02 4.69
CA SER A 237 -8.39 -15.04 5.67
C SER A 237 -9.85 -14.73 5.38
N ASP A 238 -10.69 -14.58 6.40
CA ASP A 238 -12.08 -14.14 6.19
C ASP A 238 -12.14 -12.70 5.65
N LEU A 239 -13.32 -12.27 5.20
CA LEU A 239 -13.49 -10.97 4.57
C LEU A 239 -13.06 -9.80 5.46
N ASN A 240 -13.16 -9.95 6.78
CA ASN A 240 -12.86 -8.90 7.76
C ASN A 240 -11.47 -9.07 8.40
N ALA A 241 -10.65 -10.03 7.93
CA ALA A 241 -9.34 -10.35 8.50
C ALA A 241 -9.35 -10.56 10.02
N THR A 242 -10.37 -11.25 10.52
CA THR A 242 -10.50 -11.62 11.93
C THR A 242 -9.88 -12.98 12.22
N ARG A 243 -9.88 -13.90 11.24
CA ARG A 243 -9.40 -15.28 11.40
C ARG A 243 -8.86 -15.86 10.10
N VAL A 244 -7.98 -16.86 10.24
CA VAL A 244 -7.53 -17.73 9.14
C VAL A 244 -8.21 -19.09 9.19
N PHE A 245 -8.43 -19.71 8.03
CA PHE A 245 -9.01 -21.05 7.93
C PHE A 245 -8.52 -21.80 6.70
N ALA A 246 -8.67 -23.13 6.73
CA ALA A 246 -8.03 -24.00 5.77
C ALA A 246 -8.73 -23.96 4.41
N ARG A 247 -7.96 -24.04 3.34
CA ARG A 247 -8.47 -24.37 2.01
C ARG A 247 -9.01 -25.79 2.04
N ARG A 248 -10.27 -25.97 1.65
CA ARG A 248 -10.80 -27.30 1.34
C ARG A 248 -10.23 -27.72 -0.01
N ARG A 249 -9.55 -28.87 -0.07
CA ARG A 249 -9.23 -29.50 -1.35
C ARG A 249 -10.54 -30.02 -1.93
N SER A 250 -10.80 -29.72 -3.19
CA SER A 250 -11.84 -30.39 -3.97
C SER A 250 -11.42 -31.86 -4.09
N GLY A 251 -12.18 -32.77 -3.48
CA GLY A 251 -12.15 -34.23 -3.65
C GLY A 251 -10.81 -34.91 -4.00
N ARG A 252 -10.23 -35.60 -3.00
CA ARG A 252 -10.03 -37.04 -3.16
C ARG A 252 -11.05 -37.73 -2.27
#